data_AF-A0A7X0HDB9-F1
#
_entry.id   AF-A0A7X0HDB9-F1
#
_cell.length_a   1.000
_cell.length_b   1.000
_cell.length_c   1.000
_cell.angle_alpha   90.00
_cell.angle_beta   90.00
_cell.angle_gamma   90.00
#
_symmetry.space_group_name_H-M   'P 1'
#
loop_
_entity.id
_entity.type
_entity.pdbx_description
1 polymer ?
#
loop_
_entity_poly.entity_id
_entity_poly.type
_entity_poly.pdbx_seq_one_letter_code
_entity_poly.pdbx_strand_id
1 'polypeptide(L)'
;MDTTGIHDEALARLHCSGPERLGRLSNHAPMAVEALAARGRAAAVHHWLDLYARKLEDFPAGHARVTHANWPQALGDPRRAADWIAYFRELLAQRPWRDVLAEWWPRLLPGMYGGSTHPVIRVGHAVRGLLAGGGGDAETVDATAPRLVELAHGLGYWAARHHPAPAVLPLPEAADAVRALHAVPPIGVRTEASRSASRASRTCPGGRRRR
;
A
#
# COMPACT_ATOMS: atom_id res chain seq x y z
N MET A 1 10.07 -8.34 -28.34
CA MET A 1 10.78 -7.47 -27.38
C MET A 1 10.55 -8.04 -26.00
N ASP A 2 11.58 -8.12 -25.17
CA ASP A 2 11.48 -8.65 -23.81
C ASP A 2 10.81 -7.62 -22.89
N THR A 3 9.48 -7.66 -22.82
CA THR A 3 8.68 -6.78 -21.97
C THR A 3 8.79 -7.13 -20.49
N THR A 4 9.10 -8.41 -20.22
CA THR A 4 9.24 -8.99 -18.88
C THR A 4 10.51 -8.47 -18.23
N GLY A 5 11.67 -8.58 -18.90
CA GLY A 5 12.95 -8.07 -18.38
C GLY A 5 12.92 -6.58 -18.07
N ILE A 6 12.36 -5.75 -18.97
CA ILE A 6 12.25 -4.30 -18.76
C ILE A 6 11.40 -3.95 -17.52
N HIS A 7 10.29 -4.67 -17.32
CA HIS A 7 9.45 -4.47 -16.15
C HIS A 7 10.21 -4.83 -14.86
N ASP A 8 10.91 -5.95 -14.87
CA ASP A 8 11.65 -6.46 -13.71
C ASP A 8 12.84 -5.55 -13.35
N GLU A 9 13.58 -5.05 -14.33
CA GLU A 9 14.63 -4.05 -14.13
C GLU A 9 14.09 -2.73 -13.55
N ALA A 10 12.93 -2.27 -14.05
CA ALA A 10 12.31 -1.05 -13.55
C ALA A 10 11.84 -1.21 -12.10
N LEU A 11 11.26 -2.36 -11.75
CA LEU A 11 10.90 -2.69 -10.38
C LEU A 11 12.13 -2.70 -9.47
N ALA A 12 13.21 -3.37 -9.87
CA ALA A 12 14.44 -3.43 -9.08
C ALA A 12 14.99 -2.03 -8.75
N ARG A 13 14.98 -1.09 -9.71
CA ARG A 13 15.36 0.31 -9.45
C ARG A 13 14.42 1.00 -8.45
N LEU A 14 13.13 0.73 -8.54
CA LEU A 14 12.10 1.36 -7.72
C LEU A 14 12.03 0.83 -6.29
N HIS A 15 12.54 -0.38 -6.02
CA HIS A 15 12.53 -0.95 -4.68
C HIS A 15 13.46 -0.21 -3.69
N CYS A 16 14.36 0.64 -4.20
CA CYS A 16 15.15 1.57 -3.39
C CYS A 16 14.40 2.86 -3.01
N SER A 17 13.15 3.04 -3.45
CA SER A 17 12.34 4.22 -3.16
C SER A 17 11.16 3.92 -2.25
N GLY A 18 10.78 4.90 -1.45
CA GLY A 18 9.63 4.83 -0.56
C GLY A 18 8.30 4.62 -1.29
N PRO A 19 7.27 4.14 -0.58
CA PRO A 19 5.93 3.97 -1.14
C PRO A 19 5.17 5.29 -1.35
N GLU A 20 5.71 6.41 -0.87
CA GLU A 20 5.08 7.72 -0.89
C GLU A 20 6.12 8.83 -1.09
N ARG A 21 5.61 10.01 -1.43
CA ARG A 21 6.29 11.30 -1.34
C ARG A 21 5.46 12.29 -0.55
N LEU A 22 6.11 13.31 0.02
CA LEU A 22 5.50 14.36 0.83
C LEU A 22 4.59 13.81 1.95
N GLY A 23 4.98 12.64 2.48
CA GLY A 23 4.33 11.92 3.58
C GLY A 23 2.90 11.42 3.36
N ARG A 24 2.35 11.48 2.13
CA ARG A 24 0.98 11.01 1.82
C ARG A 24 0.68 10.74 0.36
N LEU A 25 1.50 11.23 -0.58
CA LEU A 25 1.22 11.08 -2.01
C LEU A 25 1.88 9.80 -2.47
N SER A 26 1.08 8.79 -2.83
CA SER A 26 1.59 7.50 -3.26
C SER A 26 2.62 7.62 -4.38
N ASN A 27 3.67 6.80 -4.32
CA ASN A 27 4.58 6.58 -5.43
C ASN A 27 3.87 5.74 -6.49
N HIS A 28 3.59 6.35 -7.64
CA HIS A 28 2.86 5.70 -8.74
C HIS A 28 3.77 4.88 -9.66
N ALA A 29 5.08 5.05 -9.58
CA ALA A 29 5.98 4.50 -10.57
C ALA A 29 5.84 2.98 -10.76
N PRO A 30 5.76 2.14 -9.71
CA PRO A 30 5.61 0.70 -9.90
C PRO A 30 4.33 0.30 -10.66
N MET A 31 3.23 1.02 -10.42
CA MET A 31 1.96 0.80 -11.12
C MET A 31 2.03 1.27 -12.58
N ALA A 32 2.70 2.39 -12.83
CA ALA A 32 2.86 2.95 -14.15
C ALA A 32 3.80 2.11 -15.04
N VAL A 33 4.93 1.64 -14.51
CA VAL A 33 5.86 0.80 -15.26
C VAL A 33 5.24 -0.55 -15.62
N GLU A 34 4.51 -1.16 -14.69
CA GLU A 34 3.75 -2.38 -14.98
C GLU A 34 2.69 -2.10 -16.06
N ALA A 35 1.94 -1.00 -15.97
CA ALA A 35 0.90 -0.68 -16.94
C ALA A 35 1.47 -0.40 -18.34
N LEU A 36 2.61 0.27 -18.44
CA LEU A 36 3.31 0.49 -19.71
C LEU A 36 3.79 -0.83 -20.30
N ALA A 37 4.44 -1.68 -19.51
CA ALA A 37 4.93 -2.99 -19.98
C ALA A 37 3.77 -3.89 -20.45
N ALA A 38 2.71 -4.01 -19.63
CA ALA A 38 1.51 -4.80 -19.93
C ALA A 38 0.74 -4.32 -21.17
N ARG A 39 0.96 -3.08 -21.60
CA ARG A 39 0.33 -2.49 -22.80
C ARG A 39 1.28 -2.36 -23.99
N GLY A 40 2.37 -3.13 -23.99
CA GLY A 40 3.32 -3.18 -25.11
C GLY A 40 4.15 -1.90 -25.26
N ARG A 41 4.24 -1.06 -24.22
CA ARG A 41 5.01 0.19 -24.20
C ARG A 41 6.29 0.07 -23.39
N ALA A 42 6.85 -1.14 -23.28
CA ALA A 42 8.07 -1.43 -22.52
C ALA A 42 9.25 -0.51 -22.92
N ALA A 43 9.42 -0.22 -24.21
CA ALA A 43 10.48 0.69 -24.69
C ALA A 43 10.42 2.12 -24.10
N ALA A 44 9.26 2.56 -23.58
CA ALA A 44 9.11 3.87 -22.95
C ALA A 44 9.36 3.87 -21.43
N VAL A 45 9.50 2.69 -20.80
CA VAL A 45 9.52 2.53 -19.33
C VAL A 45 10.68 3.28 -18.70
N HIS A 46 11.92 3.02 -19.14
CA HIS A 46 13.10 3.63 -18.51
C HIS A 46 13.13 5.15 -18.71
N HIS A 47 12.84 5.63 -19.92
CA HIS A 47 12.77 7.07 -20.18
C HIS A 47 11.70 7.77 -19.33
N TRP A 48 10.51 7.16 -19.21
CA TRP A 48 9.46 7.69 -18.34
C TRP A 48 9.90 7.69 -16.86
N LEU A 49 10.58 6.63 -16.42
CA LEU A 49 11.06 6.49 -15.05
C LEU A 49 12.12 7.55 -14.73
N ASP A 50 13.04 7.86 -15.64
CA ASP A 50 14.05 8.90 -15.46
C ASP A 50 13.39 10.28 -15.25
N LEU A 51 12.31 10.58 -15.99
CA LEU A 51 11.53 11.81 -15.80
C LEU A 51 10.75 11.81 -14.47
N TYR A 52 10.26 10.66 -14.04
CA TYR A 52 9.52 10.50 -12.79
C TYR A 52 10.43 10.53 -11.56
N ALA A 53 11.71 10.16 -11.69
CA ALA A 53 12.65 9.97 -10.58
C ALA A 53 12.74 11.18 -9.63
N ARG A 54 12.55 12.40 -10.15
CA ARG A 54 12.49 13.65 -9.35
C ARG A 54 11.36 13.69 -8.30
N LYS A 55 10.37 12.80 -8.40
CA LYS A 55 9.25 12.66 -7.46
C LYS A 55 9.47 11.54 -6.44
N LEU A 56 10.49 10.71 -6.61
CA LEU A 56 10.79 9.61 -5.71
C LEU A 56 11.45 10.16 -4.45
N GLU A 57 11.09 9.57 -3.32
CA GLU A 57 11.76 9.78 -2.04
C GLU A 57 12.46 8.48 -1.64
N ASP A 58 13.49 8.60 -0.81
CA ASP A 58 14.29 7.48 -0.35
C ASP A 58 13.43 6.42 0.34
N PHE A 59 13.88 5.17 0.30
CA PHE A 59 13.26 4.11 1.08
C PHE A 59 13.30 4.46 2.58
N PRO A 60 12.17 4.38 3.31
CA PRO A 60 12.14 4.78 4.71
C PRO A 60 13.02 3.85 5.57
N ALA A 61 13.59 4.39 6.64
CA ALA A 61 14.26 3.59 7.64
C ALA A 61 13.25 2.71 8.41
N GLY A 62 13.72 1.55 8.89
CA GLY A 62 12.95 0.70 9.82
C GLY A 62 12.69 1.44 11.14
N HIS A 63 11.52 1.20 11.73
CA HIS A 63 11.13 1.79 13.00
C HIS A 63 11.11 0.75 14.12
N ALA A 64 10.41 -0.35 13.90
CA ALA A 64 10.35 -1.48 14.82
C ALA A 64 9.79 -2.72 14.11
N ARG A 65 10.52 -3.83 14.24
CA ARG A 65 10.23 -5.08 13.54
C ARG A 65 8.77 -5.54 13.71
N VAL A 66 8.15 -5.87 12.59
CA VAL A 66 6.86 -6.58 12.54
C VAL A 66 7.12 -8.09 12.53
N THR A 67 6.30 -8.83 13.27
CA THR A 67 6.41 -10.28 13.48
C THR A 67 5.01 -10.90 13.49
N HIS A 68 4.94 -12.22 13.36
CA HIS A 68 3.66 -12.93 13.46
C HIS A 68 2.96 -12.70 14.82
N ALA A 69 3.71 -12.43 15.90
CA ALA A 69 3.13 -12.22 17.23
C ALA A 69 2.59 -10.80 17.45
N ASN A 70 3.10 -9.79 16.74
CA ASN A 70 2.82 -8.38 17.01
C ASN A 70 2.16 -7.62 15.83
N TRP A 71 1.87 -8.30 14.72
CA TRP A 71 1.32 -7.67 13.53
C TRP A 71 -0.02 -6.93 13.78
N PRO A 72 -0.96 -7.42 14.62
CA PRO A 72 -2.22 -6.71 14.83
C PRO A 72 -2.00 -5.32 15.43
N GLN A 73 -1.02 -5.19 16.33
CA GLN A 73 -0.70 -3.93 17.01
C GLN A 73 0.10 -2.98 16.11
N ALA A 74 0.73 -3.48 15.05
CA ALA A 74 1.53 -2.67 14.13
C ALA A 74 0.71 -2.09 12.96
N LEU A 75 -0.54 -2.54 12.77
CA LEU A 75 -1.38 -2.11 11.64
C LEU A 75 -1.71 -0.62 11.71
N GLY A 76 -1.64 0.03 10.56
CA GLY A 76 -2.04 1.44 10.42
C GLY A 76 -1.05 2.45 10.99
N ASP A 77 0.17 2.04 11.35
CA ASP A 77 1.27 2.96 11.69
C ASP A 77 2.14 3.25 10.44
N PRO A 78 2.04 4.45 9.83
CA PRO A 78 2.77 4.77 8.61
C PRO A 78 4.29 4.76 8.77
N ARG A 79 4.79 4.95 10.01
CA ARG A 79 6.23 4.94 10.31
C ARG A 79 6.84 3.55 10.11
N ARG A 80 6.01 2.51 10.13
CA ARG A 80 6.42 1.11 10.01
C ARG A 80 6.36 0.59 8.57
N ALA A 81 6.31 1.47 7.57
CA ALA A 81 6.26 1.05 6.17
C ALA A 81 7.42 0.10 5.81
N ALA A 82 8.66 0.46 6.16
CA ALA A 82 9.81 -0.41 5.94
C ALA A 82 9.71 -1.75 6.68
N ASP A 83 9.26 -1.73 7.94
CA ASP A 83 9.13 -2.94 8.76
C ASP A 83 8.08 -3.90 8.20
N TRP A 84 6.94 -3.36 7.74
CA TRP A 84 5.88 -4.12 7.09
C TRP A 84 6.34 -4.72 5.75
N ILE A 85 7.06 -3.94 4.93
CA ILE A 85 7.63 -4.43 3.66
C ILE A 85 8.63 -5.57 3.94
N ALA A 86 9.51 -5.41 4.94
CA ALA A 86 10.45 -6.46 5.32
C ALA A 86 9.72 -7.74 5.77
N TYR A 87 8.67 -7.60 6.58
CA TYR A 87 7.85 -8.73 7.04
C TYR A 87 7.19 -9.49 5.88
N PHE A 88 6.62 -8.79 4.89
CA PHE A 88 6.04 -9.46 3.71
C PHE A 88 7.10 -10.07 2.79
N ARG A 89 8.29 -9.48 2.67
CA ARG A 89 9.41 -10.10 1.95
C ARG A 89 9.80 -11.43 2.59
N GLU A 90 9.91 -11.47 3.92
CA GLU A 90 10.20 -12.70 4.67
C GLU A 90 9.10 -13.77 4.44
N LEU A 91 7.82 -13.38 4.50
CA LEU A 91 6.70 -14.30 4.26
C LEU A 91 6.69 -14.86 2.83
N LEU A 92 6.87 -14.00 1.83
CA LEU A 92 6.82 -14.36 0.41
C LEU A 92 8.04 -15.18 -0.04
N ALA A 93 9.15 -15.11 0.68
CA ALA A 93 10.29 -15.99 0.47
C ALA A 93 10.05 -17.43 1.00
N GLN A 94 9.10 -17.61 1.92
CA GLN A 94 8.86 -18.88 2.60
C GLN A 94 7.61 -19.60 2.09
N ARG A 95 6.68 -18.88 1.45
CA ARG A 95 5.34 -19.38 1.12
C ARG A 95 4.91 -18.92 -0.26
N PRO A 96 4.06 -19.71 -0.96
CA PRO A 96 3.46 -19.28 -2.21
C PRO A 96 2.74 -17.95 -2.05
N TRP A 97 2.95 -17.05 -3.02
CA TRP A 97 2.40 -15.69 -2.94
C TRP A 97 0.87 -15.67 -2.88
N ARG A 98 0.22 -16.65 -3.51
CA ARG A 98 -1.24 -16.81 -3.50
C ARG A 98 -1.76 -17.08 -2.10
N ASP A 99 -1.06 -17.91 -1.34
CA ASP A 99 -1.44 -18.25 0.04
C ASP A 99 -1.28 -17.05 0.97
N VAL A 100 -0.17 -16.31 0.82
CA VAL A 100 0.06 -15.07 1.57
C VAL A 100 -1.03 -14.05 1.23
N LEU A 101 -1.35 -13.86 -0.05
CA LEU A 101 -2.40 -12.93 -0.46
C LEU A 101 -3.78 -13.35 0.07
N ALA A 102 -4.14 -14.63 -0.03
CA ALA A 102 -5.42 -15.15 0.45
C ALA A 102 -5.58 -14.98 1.97
N GLU A 103 -4.49 -15.16 2.73
CA GLU A 103 -4.48 -14.95 4.18
C GLU A 103 -4.61 -13.47 4.56
N TRP A 104 -3.89 -12.58 3.86
CA TRP A 104 -3.80 -11.17 4.24
C TRP A 104 -4.89 -10.30 3.65
N TRP A 105 -5.49 -10.69 2.54
CA TRP A 105 -6.59 -9.96 1.92
C TRP A 105 -7.74 -9.64 2.89
N PRO A 106 -8.37 -10.60 3.60
CA PRO A 106 -9.45 -10.29 4.54
C PRO A 106 -8.99 -9.48 5.76
N ARG A 107 -7.69 -9.53 6.11
CA ARG A 107 -7.13 -8.74 7.22
C ARG A 107 -6.94 -7.27 6.85
N LEU A 108 -6.59 -6.99 5.59
CA LEU A 108 -6.29 -5.64 5.11
C LEU A 108 -7.48 -4.94 4.46
N LEU A 109 -8.45 -5.70 3.94
CA LEU A 109 -9.62 -5.18 3.25
C LEU A 109 -10.42 -4.15 4.06
N PRO A 110 -10.67 -4.33 5.38
CA PRO A 110 -11.38 -3.32 6.17
C PRO A 110 -10.73 -1.94 6.11
N GLY A 111 -9.40 -1.87 5.99
CA GLY A 111 -8.63 -0.63 5.92
C GLY A 111 -8.25 -0.16 4.53
N MET A 112 -8.93 -0.62 3.48
CA MET A 112 -8.58 -0.32 2.08
C MET A 112 -8.57 1.18 1.71
N TYR A 113 -9.28 2.03 2.47
CA TYR A 113 -9.31 3.48 2.24
C TYR A 113 -7.98 4.17 2.62
N GLY A 114 -7.16 3.51 3.42
CA GLY A 114 -5.80 3.93 3.73
C GLY A 114 -4.96 4.23 2.49
N GLY A 115 -4.23 5.34 2.50
CA GLY A 115 -3.42 5.75 1.33
C GLY A 115 -4.26 6.08 0.09
N SER A 116 -5.50 6.52 0.28
CA SER A 116 -6.45 6.84 -0.79
C SER A 116 -6.61 5.68 -1.77
N THR A 117 -6.77 4.45 -1.25
CA THR A 117 -6.90 3.19 -2.00
C THR A 117 -5.72 2.78 -2.89
N HIS A 118 -4.66 3.58 -2.94
CA HIS A 118 -3.48 3.25 -3.76
C HIS A 118 -2.75 1.99 -3.31
N PRO A 119 -2.68 1.62 -2.01
CA PRO A 119 -2.03 0.38 -1.64
C PRO A 119 -2.68 -0.86 -2.26
N VAL A 120 -4.02 -0.97 -2.22
CA VAL A 120 -4.74 -2.10 -2.83
C VAL A 120 -4.63 -2.08 -4.37
N ILE A 121 -4.63 -0.90 -4.98
CA ILE A 121 -4.37 -0.75 -6.42
C ILE A 121 -2.95 -1.25 -6.76
N ARG A 122 -1.94 -0.85 -5.99
CA ARG A 122 -0.54 -1.29 -6.15
C ARG A 122 -0.40 -2.80 -6.03
N VAL A 123 -1.06 -3.43 -5.05
CA VAL A 123 -1.13 -4.90 -4.94
C VAL A 123 -1.77 -5.52 -6.19
N GLY A 124 -2.85 -4.93 -6.71
CA GLY A 124 -3.47 -5.38 -7.95
C GLY A 124 -2.52 -5.37 -9.14
N HIS A 125 -1.74 -4.30 -9.31
CA HIS A 125 -0.69 -4.22 -10.35
C HIS A 125 0.40 -5.30 -10.15
N ALA A 126 0.88 -5.49 -8.92
CA ALA A 126 1.86 -6.54 -8.61
C ALA A 126 1.33 -7.95 -8.97
N VAL A 127 0.09 -8.25 -8.61
CA VAL A 127 -0.57 -9.52 -8.93
C VAL A 127 -0.71 -9.71 -10.43
N ARG A 128 -1.07 -8.68 -11.21
CA ARG A 128 -1.08 -8.78 -12.68
C ARG A 128 0.29 -9.09 -13.25
N GLY A 129 1.34 -8.44 -12.73
CA GLY A 129 2.73 -8.71 -13.12
C GLY A 129 3.13 -10.17 -12.87
N LEU A 130 2.76 -10.72 -11.71
CA LEU A 130 3.00 -12.13 -11.36
C LEU A 130 2.24 -13.10 -12.30
N LEU A 131 0.98 -12.81 -12.59
CA LEU A 131 0.16 -13.64 -13.49
C LEU A 131 0.65 -13.60 -14.94
N ALA A 132 1.10 -12.44 -15.43
CA ALA A 132 1.54 -12.26 -16.81
C ALA A 132 2.88 -12.95 -17.12
N GLY A 133 3.74 -13.13 -16.11
CA GLY A 133 5.05 -13.76 -16.27
C GLY A 133 5.08 -15.26 -16.03
N GLY A 134 3.95 -15.97 -16.20
CA GLY A 134 3.94 -17.43 -16.11
C GLY A 134 3.96 -18.01 -14.69
N GLY A 135 3.99 -17.16 -13.65
CA GLY A 135 4.13 -17.51 -12.22
C GLY A 135 3.02 -18.40 -11.65
N GLY A 136 2.98 -19.65 -12.10
CA GLY A 136 2.45 -20.80 -11.39
C GLY A 136 3.51 -21.41 -10.48
N ASP A 137 3.09 -22.37 -9.66
CA ASP A 137 3.85 -22.96 -8.54
C ASP A 137 5.16 -23.68 -8.95
N ALA A 138 5.56 -23.63 -10.22
CA ALA A 138 6.65 -24.39 -10.82
C ALA A 138 7.65 -23.58 -11.67
N GLU A 139 7.48 -22.26 -11.85
CA GLU A 139 8.46 -21.44 -12.56
C GLU A 139 9.53 -20.93 -11.58
N THR A 140 10.80 -20.94 -11.98
CA THR A 140 11.94 -20.70 -11.08
C THR A 140 11.79 -19.39 -10.31
N VAL A 141 11.88 -19.47 -8.98
CA VAL A 141 11.75 -18.35 -8.01
C VAL A 141 12.58 -17.11 -8.41
N ASP A 142 13.69 -17.32 -9.12
CA ASP A 142 14.59 -16.27 -9.58
C ASP A 142 13.96 -15.34 -10.64
N ALA A 143 13.21 -15.90 -11.61
CA ALA A 143 12.61 -15.14 -12.72
C ALA A 143 11.47 -14.21 -12.28
N THR A 144 10.85 -14.45 -11.12
CA THR A 144 9.74 -13.64 -10.59
C THR A 144 10.14 -12.78 -9.38
N ALA A 145 11.42 -12.81 -8.98
CA ALA A 145 11.88 -12.18 -7.75
C ALA A 145 11.54 -10.68 -7.63
N PRO A 146 11.75 -9.83 -8.66
CA PRO A 146 11.35 -8.41 -8.57
C PRO A 146 9.84 -8.21 -8.39
N ARG A 147 9.01 -9.08 -8.97
CA ARG A 147 7.55 -9.00 -8.87
C ARG A 147 7.04 -9.44 -7.51
N LEU A 148 7.67 -10.47 -6.92
CA LEU A 148 7.42 -10.88 -5.55
C LEU A 148 7.82 -9.79 -4.55
N VAL A 149 8.96 -9.12 -4.78
CA VAL A 149 9.36 -7.96 -3.99
C VAL A 149 8.34 -6.83 -4.14
N GLU A 150 7.84 -6.55 -5.35
CA GLU A 150 6.81 -5.54 -5.55
C GLU A 150 5.48 -5.88 -4.84
N LEU A 151 5.08 -7.16 -4.82
CA LEU A 151 3.94 -7.60 -4.01
C LEU A 151 4.17 -7.33 -2.52
N ALA A 152 5.38 -7.59 -2.01
CA ALA A 152 5.75 -7.27 -0.63
C ALA A 152 5.66 -5.77 -0.35
N HIS A 153 6.11 -4.93 -1.29
CA HIS A 153 6.01 -3.48 -1.18
C HIS A 153 4.54 -3.01 -1.15
N GLY A 154 3.69 -3.57 -2.00
CA GLY A 154 2.25 -3.28 -2.03
C GLY A 154 1.54 -3.68 -0.73
N LEU A 155 1.74 -4.92 -0.27
CA LEU A 155 1.14 -5.43 0.97
C LEU A 155 1.65 -4.67 2.19
N GLY A 156 2.95 -4.39 2.26
CA GLY A 156 3.55 -3.65 3.37
C GLY A 156 3.07 -2.20 3.43
N TYR A 157 2.93 -1.55 2.28
CA TYR A 157 2.33 -0.22 2.19
C TYR A 157 0.86 -0.24 2.66
N TRP A 158 0.09 -1.25 2.26
CA TRP A 158 -1.31 -1.39 2.67
C TRP A 158 -1.42 -1.58 4.18
N ALA A 159 -0.61 -2.45 4.77
CA ALA A 159 -0.59 -2.67 6.22
C ALA A 159 -0.20 -1.40 7.00
N ALA A 160 0.81 -0.66 6.53
CA ALA A 160 1.25 0.59 7.16
C ALA A 160 0.21 1.72 7.06
N ARG A 161 -0.56 1.77 5.96
CA ARG A 161 -1.64 2.75 5.78
C ARG A 161 -3.02 2.26 6.18
N HIS A 162 -3.15 1.01 6.65
CA HIS A 162 -4.41 0.38 6.99
C HIS A 162 -5.26 1.31 7.86
N HIS A 163 -6.38 1.77 7.31
CA HIS A 163 -7.25 2.72 7.98
C HIS A 163 -8.71 2.32 7.74
N PRO A 164 -9.33 1.61 8.71
CA PRO A 164 -10.70 1.16 8.56
C PRO A 164 -11.66 2.35 8.55
N ALA A 165 -12.65 2.29 7.67
CA ALA A 165 -13.74 3.24 7.73
C ALA A 165 -14.50 3.06 9.06
N PRO A 166 -15.01 4.15 9.66
CA PRO A 166 -15.99 4.05 10.73
C PRO A 166 -17.19 3.20 10.28
N ALA A 167 -17.91 2.63 11.24
CA ALA A 167 -19.15 1.93 10.95
C ALA A 167 -20.09 2.82 10.11
N VAL A 168 -20.67 2.24 9.06
CA VAL A 168 -21.65 2.94 8.22
C VAL A 168 -22.88 3.19 9.08
N LEU A 169 -23.19 4.47 9.30
CA LEU A 169 -24.42 4.87 9.96
C LEU A 169 -25.52 4.95 8.90
N PRO A 170 -26.64 4.21 9.07
CA PRO A 170 -27.76 4.34 8.16
C PRO A 170 -28.32 5.77 8.26
N LEU A 171 -28.51 6.42 7.11
CA LEU A 171 -29.25 7.67 7.04
C LEU A 171 -30.75 7.35 6.88
N PRO A 172 -31.65 8.25 7.33
CA PRO A 172 -33.08 8.11 7.06
C PRO A 172 -33.34 7.96 5.56
N GLU A 173 -34.37 7.19 5.22
CA GLU A 173 -34.86 7.11 3.85
C GLU A 173 -35.24 8.51 3.34
N ALA A 174 -34.84 8.82 2.11
CA ALA A 174 -35.11 10.11 1.47
C ALA A 174 -35.92 9.89 0.19
N ALA A 175 -36.87 10.79 -0.06
CA ALA A 175 -37.75 10.71 -1.22
C ALA A 175 -37.02 10.85 -2.57
N ASP A 176 -35.85 11.50 -2.59
CA ASP A 176 -35.01 11.68 -3.77
C ASP A 176 -33.52 11.84 -3.41
N ALA A 177 -32.65 11.81 -4.43
CA ALA A 177 -31.20 11.93 -4.27
C ALA A 177 -30.73 13.28 -3.72
N VAL A 178 -31.46 14.37 -3.99
CA VAL A 178 -31.11 15.72 -3.52
C VAL A 178 -31.37 15.81 -2.02
N ARG A 179 -32.52 15.32 -1.56
CA ARG A 179 -32.87 15.20 -0.14
C ARG A 179 -31.93 14.27 0.60
N ALA A 180 -31.53 13.15 -0.02
CA ALA A 180 -30.52 12.24 0.55
C ALA A 180 -29.19 12.97 0.77
N LEU A 181 -28.71 13.72 -0.23
CA LEU A 181 -27.47 14.49 -0.12
C LEU A 181 -27.56 15.58 0.97
N HIS A 182 -28.68 16.28 1.07
CA HIS A 182 -28.90 17.28 2.12
C HIS A 182 -28.95 16.69 3.54
N ALA A 183 -29.30 15.41 3.68
CA ALA A 183 -29.30 14.71 4.96
C ALA A 183 -27.89 14.31 5.44
N VAL A 184 -26.88 14.33 4.56
CA VAL A 184 -25.49 14.04 4.92
C VAL A 184 -24.93 15.20 5.75
N PRO A 185 -24.54 14.99 7.01
CA PRO A 185 -23.94 16.04 7.81
C PRO A 185 -22.65 16.54 7.13
N PRO A 186 -22.48 17.85 6.90
CA PRO A 186 -21.28 18.37 6.30
C PRO A 186 -20.08 18.12 7.22
N ILE A 187 -18.97 17.70 6.62
CA ILE A 187 -17.70 17.61 7.36
C ILE A 187 -17.28 19.03 7.71
N GLY A 188 -17.10 19.32 9.00
CA GLY A 188 -16.67 20.64 9.47
C GLY A 188 -15.36 21.10 8.79
N VAL A 189 -15.19 22.42 8.64
CA VAL A 189 -13.98 23.01 8.04
C VAL A 189 -12.75 22.58 8.85
N ARG A 190 -11.81 21.88 8.20
CA ARG A 190 -10.56 21.47 8.82
C ARG A 190 -9.63 22.68 8.95
N THR A 191 -9.52 23.25 10.15
CA THR A 191 -8.48 24.22 10.51
C THR A 191 -7.13 23.52 10.72
N GLU A 192 -6.00 24.22 10.66
CA GLU A 192 -4.67 23.63 10.88
C GLU A 192 -4.55 22.92 12.24
N ALA A 193 -5.27 23.39 13.27
CA ALA A 193 -5.37 22.74 14.58
C ALA A 193 -6.00 21.32 14.52
N SER A 194 -6.94 21.08 13.60
CA SER A 194 -7.56 19.77 13.39
C SER A 194 -6.60 18.73 12.78
N ARG A 195 -5.49 19.18 12.15
CA ARG A 195 -4.41 18.30 11.68
C ARG A 195 -3.60 17.74 12.85
N SER A 196 -3.45 18.53 13.92
CA SER A 196 -2.72 18.17 15.12
C SER A 196 -3.56 17.35 16.11
N ALA A 197 -4.87 17.59 16.20
CA ALA A 197 -5.76 16.88 17.13
C ALA A 197 -5.95 15.39 16.78
N SER A 198 -5.99 15.02 15.49
CA SER A 198 -5.93 13.62 15.00
C SER A 198 -4.62 12.89 15.39
N ARG A 199 -3.60 13.66 15.78
CA ARG A 199 -2.31 13.17 16.28
C ARG A 199 -2.35 12.91 17.80
N ALA A 200 -3.16 13.67 18.55
CA ALA A 200 -3.19 13.67 20.02
C ALA A 200 -4.28 12.76 20.65
N SER A 201 -5.38 12.47 19.94
CA SER A 201 -6.41 11.52 20.41
C SER A 201 -5.96 10.05 20.43
N ARG A 202 -4.66 9.79 20.17
CA ARG A 202 -3.95 8.51 20.29
C ARG A 202 -3.34 8.25 21.68
N THR A 203 -3.89 8.85 22.74
CA THR A 203 -3.54 8.48 24.11
C THR A 203 -4.74 7.86 24.81
N CYS A 204 -4.64 6.58 25.17
CA CYS A 204 -5.62 5.90 26.01
C CYS A 204 -5.73 6.60 27.38
N PRO A 205 -6.93 6.70 27.98
CA PRO A 205 -7.09 7.19 29.33
C PRO A 205 -6.63 6.12 30.32
N GLY A 206 -5.41 6.25 30.84
CA GLY A 206 -4.87 5.27 31.78
C GLY A 206 -3.49 5.63 32.32
N GLY A 207 -3.42 6.69 33.15
CA GLY A 207 -2.20 7.04 33.87
C GLY A 207 -2.53 7.66 35.22
N ARG A 208 -2.48 6.84 36.28
CA ARG A 208 -2.71 7.27 37.67
C ARG A 208 -1.78 8.43 38.04
N ARG A 209 -2.35 9.47 38.65
CA ARG A 209 -1.61 10.46 39.43
C ARG A 209 -0.96 9.75 40.63
N ARG A 210 0.36 9.79 40.72
CA ARG A 210 1.05 9.57 42.00
C ARG A 210 1.12 10.92 42.72
N ARG A 211 0.67 10.91 43.96
CA ARG A 211 0.96 11.93 44.97
C ARG A 211 2.41 11.82 45.39
#